data_AF-A0A961E0A3-F1
#
_entry.id   AF-A0A961E0A3-F1
#
_cell.length_a   1.000
_cell.length_b   1.000
_cell.length_c   1.000
_cell.angle_alpha   90.00
_cell.angle_beta   90.00
_cell.angle_gamma   90.00
#
_symmetry.space_group_name_H-M   'P 1'
#
loop_
_entity.id
_entity.type
_entity.pdbx_description
1 polymer ?
#
loop_
_entity_poly.entity_id
_entity_poly.type
_entity_poly.pdbx_seq_one_letter_code
_entity_poly.pdbx_strand_id
1 'polypeptide(L)'
;CAFWVTVYLPAADFYPNQEHFANVVGAYTQLIVAGLAGFIVGQTINAWAVVKIKEHTKEKHLWARLVGSTFAGQLGDTLVFCSIAAGAIGIHTFSDFATYTALGWFYKTGVEVVMLPITYRVIAYVKHHEPTYTALV
;
A
#
# COMPACT_ATOMS: atom_id res chain seq x y z
N CYS A 1 15.96 -2.89 12.36
CA CYS A 1 16.83 -2.63 13.54
C CYS A 1 18.15 -3.40 13.47
N ALA A 2 18.16 -4.73 13.32
CA ALA A 2 19.41 -5.51 13.26
C ALA A 2 20.39 -5.04 12.16
N PHE A 3 19.89 -4.75 10.96
CA PHE A 3 20.70 -4.25 9.84
C PHE A 3 21.31 -2.85 10.04
N TRP A 4 20.71 -2.01 10.89
CA TRP A 4 21.26 -0.69 11.22
C TRP A 4 22.47 -0.81 12.15
N VAL A 5 22.40 -1.75 13.10
CA VAL A 5 23.48 -2.02 14.05
C VAL A 5 24.73 -2.51 13.31
N THR A 6 24.57 -3.31 12.27
CA THR A 6 25.68 -3.80 11.43
C THR A 6 26.32 -2.73 10.54
N VAL A 7 25.64 -1.61 10.28
CA VAL A 7 26.23 -0.46 9.57
C VAL A 7 27.03 0.43 10.54
N TYR A 8 26.58 0.56 11.79
CA TYR A 8 27.25 1.36 12.83
C TYR A 8 28.43 0.64 13.50
N LEU A 9 28.46 -0.70 13.51
CA LEU A 9 29.61 -1.45 14.00
C LEU A 9 30.80 -1.31 13.02
N PRO A 10 32.04 -1.24 13.51
CA PRO A 10 33.21 -1.29 12.65
C PRO A 10 33.16 -2.54 11.78
N ALA A 11 33.30 -2.33 10.47
CA ALA A 11 33.38 -3.42 9.52
C ALA A 11 34.64 -4.24 9.80
N ALA A 12 34.56 -5.55 9.59
CA ALA A 12 35.75 -6.38 9.67
C ALA A 12 36.72 -6.01 8.53
N ASP A 13 38.03 -5.95 8.82
CA ASP A 13 39.07 -5.48 7.89
C ASP A 13 39.11 -6.27 6.57
N PHE A 14 38.57 -7.49 6.55
CA PHE A 14 38.50 -8.36 5.37
C PHE A 14 37.24 -8.16 4.52
N TYR A 15 36.30 -7.28 4.92
CA TYR A 15 35.03 -7.07 4.21
C TYR A 15 35.05 -5.78 3.36
N PRO A 16 35.32 -5.87 2.06
CA PRO A 16 35.47 -4.70 1.19
C PRO A 16 34.13 -4.05 0.80
N ASN A 17 33.00 -4.73 0.98
CA ASN A 17 31.69 -4.30 0.45
C ASN A 17 30.81 -3.60 1.50
N GLN A 18 31.39 -3.03 2.56
CA GLN A 18 30.63 -2.36 3.61
C GLN A 18 29.85 -1.15 3.07
N GLU A 19 30.40 -0.41 2.12
CA GLU A 19 29.74 0.75 1.51
C GLU A 19 28.49 0.35 0.73
N HIS A 20 28.56 -0.71 -0.09
CA HIS A 20 27.41 -1.25 -0.80
C HIS A 20 26.32 -1.74 0.17
N PHE A 21 26.72 -2.38 1.26
CA PHE A 21 25.79 -2.81 2.30
C PHE A 21 25.09 -1.62 2.97
N ALA A 22 25.82 -0.57 3.32
CA ALA A 22 25.26 0.66 3.87
C ALA A 22 24.26 1.32 2.92
N ASN A 23 24.57 1.36 1.61
CA ASN A 23 23.67 1.90 0.58
C ASN A 23 22.36 1.12 0.48
N VAL A 24 22.42 -0.22 0.51
CA VAL A 24 21.22 -1.07 0.50
C VAL A 24 20.38 -0.86 1.75
N VAL A 25 21.01 -0.79 2.93
CA VAL A 25 20.30 -0.54 4.19
C VAL A 25 19.67 0.85 4.21
N GLY A 26 20.34 1.86 3.67
CA GLY A 26 19.82 3.22 3.51
C GLY A 26 18.58 3.26 2.61
N ALA A 27 18.68 2.70 1.40
CA ALA A 27 17.57 2.61 0.45
C ALA A 27 16.38 1.84 1.05
N TYR A 28 16.65 0.71 1.70
CA TYR A 28 15.62 -0.11 2.36
C TYR A 28 14.90 0.67 3.48
N THR A 29 15.64 1.47 4.25
CA THR A 29 15.03 2.27 5.32
C THR A 29 14.13 3.36 4.75
N GLN A 30 14.57 4.02 3.69
CA GLN A 30 13.74 5.01 3.01
C GLN A 30 12.46 4.39 2.45
N LEU A 31 12.52 3.16 1.91
CA LEU A 31 11.34 2.43 1.45
C LEU A 31 10.39 2.08 2.61
N ILE A 32 10.91 1.71 3.79
CA ILE A 32 10.09 1.49 4.98
C ILE A 32 9.37 2.79 5.39
N VAL A 33 10.09 3.90 5.43
CA VAL A 33 9.52 5.21 5.78
C VAL A 33 8.46 5.63 4.75
N ALA A 34 8.74 5.45 3.46
CA ALA A 34 7.79 5.69 2.38
C ALA A 34 6.52 4.83 2.54
N GLY A 35 6.68 3.55 2.87
CA GLY A 35 5.57 2.63 3.13
C GLY A 35 4.71 3.05 4.31
N LEU A 36 5.32 3.44 5.43
CA LEU A 36 4.60 3.93 6.61
C LEU A 36 3.84 5.22 6.32
N ALA A 37 4.48 6.18 5.64
CA ALA A 37 3.85 7.44 5.26
C ALA A 37 2.70 7.22 4.26
N GLY A 38 2.94 6.38 3.24
CA GLY A 38 1.93 5.96 2.27
C GLY A 38 0.73 5.31 2.95
N PHE A 39 0.98 4.38 3.88
CA PHE A 39 -0.06 3.71 4.65
C PHE A 39 -0.88 4.71 5.48
N ILE A 40 -0.25 5.62 6.22
CA ILE A 40 -0.96 6.61 7.04
C ILE A 40 -1.86 7.48 6.17
N VAL A 41 -1.33 8.00 5.06
CA VAL A 41 -2.10 8.89 4.17
C VAL A 41 -3.19 8.11 3.44
N GLY A 42 -2.88 6.94 2.88
CA GLY A 42 -3.80 6.08 2.17
C GLY A 42 -4.96 5.60 3.04
N GLN A 43 -4.69 5.18 4.27
CA GLN A 43 -5.72 4.82 5.24
C GLN A 43 -6.59 6.02 5.64
N THR A 44 -5.97 7.19 5.83
CA THR A 44 -6.71 8.42 6.14
C THR A 44 -7.65 8.83 5.00
N ILE A 45 -7.17 8.79 3.75
CA ILE A 45 -7.97 9.09 2.55
C ILE A 45 -9.09 8.06 2.40
N ASN A 46 -8.80 6.77 2.59
CA ASN A 46 -9.82 5.72 2.52
C ASN A 46 -10.92 5.97 3.56
N ALA A 47 -10.55 6.16 4.83
CA ALA A 47 -11.50 6.39 5.91
C ALA A 47 -12.34 7.66 5.67
N TRP A 48 -11.71 8.76 5.23
CA TRP A 48 -12.41 10.00 4.88
C TRP A 48 -13.37 9.82 3.71
N ALA A 49 -12.96 9.12 2.66
CA ALA A 49 -13.81 8.82 1.51
C ALA A 49 -15.02 7.95 1.91
N VAL A 50 -14.83 6.95 2.77
CA VAL A 50 -15.93 6.13 3.29
C VAL A 50 -16.96 7.00 4.02
N VAL A 51 -16.51 7.93 4.87
CA VAL A 51 -17.40 8.83 5.65
C VAL A 51 -18.11 9.82 4.74
N LYS A 52 -17.39 10.49 3.82
CA LYS A 52 -17.96 11.49 2.91
C LYS A 52 -19.02 10.89 1.99
N ILE A 53 -18.80 9.68 1.48
CA ILE A 53 -19.79 9.03 0.61
C ILE A 53 -20.94 8.44 1.45
N LYS A 54 -20.73 8.12 2.73
CA LYS A 54 -21.82 7.77 3.68
C LYS A 54 -22.79 8.93 3.85
N GLU A 55 -22.27 10.13 3.99
CA GLU A 55 -23.05 11.36 4.13
C GLU A 55 -23.91 11.65 2.89
N HIS A 56 -23.37 11.40 1.69
CA HIS A 56 -24.06 11.67 0.43
C HIS A 56 -25.09 10.61 0.00
N THR A 57 -24.89 9.32 0.32
CA THR A 57 -25.63 8.24 -0.36
C THR A 57 -26.70 7.56 0.51
N LYS A 58 -26.76 7.91 1.81
CA LYS A 58 -27.74 7.52 2.84
C LYS A 58 -28.13 6.03 3.02
N GLU A 59 -28.00 5.12 2.04
CA GLU A 59 -28.05 3.64 2.18
C GLU A 59 -28.01 2.81 0.87
N LYS A 60 -28.19 3.39 -0.33
CA LYS A 60 -28.55 2.57 -1.52
C LYS A 60 -27.43 1.71 -2.17
N HIS A 61 -26.14 2.02 -1.99
CA HIS A 61 -25.05 1.24 -2.60
C HIS A 61 -23.79 1.17 -1.71
N LEU A 62 -23.85 0.39 -0.62
CA LEU A 62 -22.73 0.22 0.32
C LEU A 62 -21.46 -0.37 -0.35
N TRP A 63 -21.64 -1.26 -1.33
CA TRP A 63 -20.53 -2.02 -1.91
C TRP A 63 -19.69 -1.22 -2.91
N ALA A 64 -20.36 -0.51 -3.83
CA ALA A 64 -19.69 0.43 -4.74
C ALA A 64 -18.91 1.52 -3.97
N ARG A 65 -19.36 1.84 -2.76
CA ARG A 65 -18.74 2.82 -1.87
C ARG A 65 -17.42 2.35 -1.28
N LEU A 66 -17.41 1.13 -0.75
CA LEU A 66 -16.22 0.52 -0.15
C LEU A 66 -15.14 0.28 -1.21
N VAL A 67 -15.54 -0.17 -2.40
CA VAL A 67 -14.61 -0.37 -3.51
C VAL A 67 -14.06 0.97 -4.02
N GLY A 68 -14.93 1.98 -4.22
CA GLY A 68 -14.50 3.30 -4.67
C GLY A 68 -13.59 4.03 -3.67
N SER A 69 -13.87 3.91 -2.36
CA SER A 69 -13.00 4.50 -1.33
C SER A 69 -11.66 3.75 -1.22
N THR A 70 -11.66 2.44 -1.42
CA THR A 70 -10.44 1.63 -1.46
C THR A 70 -9.55 2.03 -2.64
N PHE A 71 -10.13 2.25 -3.83
CA PHE A 71 -9.38 2.77 -4.98
C PHE A 71 -8.79 4.16 -4.73
N ALA A 72 -9.56 5.07 -4.12
CA ALA A 72 -9.07 6.40 -3.76
C ALA A 72 -7.97 6.34 -2.69
N GLY A 73 -8.11 5.45 -1.71
CA GLY A 73 -7.08 5.19 -0.69
C GLY A 73 -5.80 4.61 -1.27
N GLN A 74 -5.92 3.69 -2.24
CA GLN A 74 -4.79 3.10 -2.95
C GLN A 74 -4.06 4.10 -3.86
N LEU A 75 -4.80 5.02 -4.49
CA LEU A 75 -4.20 6.15 -5.20
C LEU A 75 -3.35 6.98 -4.24
N GLY A 76 -3.92 7.37 -3.10
CA GLY A 76 -3.23 8.15 -2.08
C GLY A 76 -1.99 7.45 -1.51
N ASP A 77 -2.13 6.16 -1.15
CA ASP A 77 -1.04 5.30 -0.70
C ASP A 77 0.10 5.27 -1.72
N THR A 78 -0.22 4.95 -2.98
CA THR A 78 0.79 4.78 -4.04
C THR A 78 1.45 6.11 -4.39
N LEU A 79 0.70 7.22 -4.42
CA LEU A 79 1.24 8.56 -4.68
C LEU A 79 2.25 9.00 -3.61
N VAL A 80 1.90 8.83 -2.33
CA VAL A 80 2.78 9.21 -1.21
C VAL A 80 3.96 8.26 -1.08
N PHE A 81 3.74 6.96 -1.31
CA PHE A 81 4.81 5.98 -1.36
C PHE A 81 5.82 6.34 -2.45
N CYS A 82 5.35 6.52 -3.68
CA CYS A 82 6.22 6.83 -4.81
C CYS A 82 6.93 8.17 -4.61
N SER A 83 6.30 9.19 -4.01
CA SER A 83 6.91 10.52 -3.87
C SER A 83 8.10 10.51 -2.91
N ILE A 84 8.02 9.70 -1.85
CA ILE A 84 9.11 9.52 -0.88
C ILE A 84 10.13 8.48 -1.39
N ALA A 85 9.68 7.43 -2.07
CA ALA A 85 10.53 6.38 -2.62
C ALA A 85 11.31 6.83 -3.87
N ALA A 86 10.86 7.85 -4.61
CA ALA A 86 11.53 8.36 -5.81
C ALA A 86 13.01 8.69 -5.56
N GLY A 87 13.32 9.26 -4.38
CA GLY A 87 14.70 9.56 -3.98
C GLY A 87 15.55 8.31 -3.72
N ALA A 88 14.96 7.20 -3.24
CA ALA A 88 15.67 5.93 -3.02
C ALA A 88 15.87 5.14 -4.32
N ILE A 89 14.94 5.27 -5.26
CA ILE A 89 14.91 4.53 -6.53
C ILE A 89 15.73 5.27 -7.62
N GLY A 90 16.17 6.50 -7.36
CA GLY A 90 16.94 7.29 -8.33
C GLY A 90 16.08 7.83 -9.47
N ILE A 91 14.81 8.13 -9.22
CA ILE A 91 13.91 8.69 -10.23
C ILE A 91 14.19 10.20 -10.32
N HIS A 92 14.85 10.62 -11.41
CA HIS A 92 15.24 12.02 -11.62
C HIS A 92 14.22 12.84 -12.42
N THR A 93 13.27 12.19 -13.10
CA THR A 93 12.32 12.85 -14.00
C THR A 93 10.87 12.68 -13.52
N PHE A 94 10.10 13.77 -13.51
CA PHE A 94 8.68 13.74 -13.12
C PHE A 94 7.83 12.82 -14.03
N SER A 95 8.20 12.70 -15.30
CA SER A 95 7.56 11.79 -16.26
C SER A 95 7.69 10.32 -15.85
N ASP A 96 8.87 9.91 -15.40
CA ASP A 96 9.12 8.54 -14.95
C ASP A 96 8.36 8.27 -13.66
N PHE A 97 8.41 9.22 -12.72
CA PHE A 97 7.62 9.16 -11.49
C PHE A 97 6.11 8.97 -11.76
N ALA A 98 5.54 9.78 -12.65
CA ALA A 98 4.13 9.70 -12.99
C ALA A 98 3.79 8.37 -13.66
N THR A 99 4.65 7.89 -14.57
CA THR A 99 4.46 6.62 -15.27
C THR A 99 4.54 5.44 -14.32
N TYR A 100 5.54 5.40 -13.43
CA TYR A 100 5.67 4.36 -12.41
C TYR A 100 4.50 4.36 -11.43
N THR A 101 4.08 5.53 -10.97
CA THR A 101 2.95 5.65 -10.04
C THR A 101 1.65 5.21 -10.70
N ALA A 102 1.40 5.66 -11.94
CA ALA A 102 0.20 5.29 -12.70
C ALA A 102 0.17 3.80 -13.00
N LEU A 103 1.28 3.21 -13.50
CA LEU A 103 1.40 1.78 -13.76
C LEU A 103 1.24 0.95 -12.48
N GLY A 104 1.89 1.35 -11.39
CA GLY A 104 1.80 0.66 -10.11
C GLY A 104 0.39 0.68 -9.54
N TRP A 105 -0.28 1.83 -9.63
CA TRP A 105 -1.68 1.95 -9.24
C TRP A 105 -2.60 1.10 -10.13
N PHE A 106 -2.43 1.16 -11.45
CA PHE A 106 -3.25 0.42 -12.40
C PHE A 106 -3.06 -1.10 -12.25
N TYR A 107 -1.83 -1.54 -11.98
CA TYR A 107 -1.51 -2.93 -11.70
C TYR A 107 -2.16 -3.41 -10.40
N LYS A 108 -1.97 -2.68 -9.27
CA LYS A 108 -2.63 -3.01 -7.99
C LYS A 108 -4.15 -3.07 -8.16
N THR A 109 -4.73 -2.06 -8.81
CA THR A 109 -6.16 -1.95 -9.08
C THR A 109 -6.65 -3.11 -9.95
N GLY A 110 -5.96 -3.41 -11.04
CA GLY A 110 -6.32 -4.50 -11.95
C GLY A 110 -6.28 -5.87 -11.28
N VAL A 111 -5.22 -6.15 -10.51
CA VAL A 111 -5.10 -7.38 -9.72
C VAL A 111 -6.26 -7.50 -8.73
N GLU A 112 -6.62 -6.42 -8.05
CA GLU A 112 -7.74 -6.44 -7.11
C GLU A 112 -9.08 -6.68 -7.81
N VAL A 113 -9.36 -6.01 -8.93
CA VAL A 113 -10.60 -6.24 -9.70
C VAL A 113 -10.72 -7.71 -10.13
N VAL A 114 -9.62 -8.34 -10.53
CA VAL A 114 -9.59 -9.77 -10.90
C VAL A 114 -9.75 -10.67 -9.67
N MET A 115 -9.20 -10.28 -8.51
CA MET A 115 -9.30 -11.05 -7.27
C MET A 115 -10.66 -10.91 -6.58
N LEU A 116 -11.33 -9.77 -6.68
CA LEU A 116 -12.66 -9.52 -6.09
C LEU A 116 -13.67 -10.65 -6.34
N PRO A 117 -13.91 -11.14 -7.58
CA PRO A 117 -14.84 -12.25 -7.81
C PRO A 117 -14.39 -13.56 -7.17
N ILE A 118 -13.09 -13.79 -7.04
CA ILE A 118 -12.53 -14.97 -6.36
C ILE A 118 -12.78 -14.84 -4.86
N THR A 119 -12.43 -13.69 -4.28
CA THR A 119 -12.63 -13.38 -2.86
C THR A 119 -14.09 -13.52 -2.48
N TYR A 120 -15.02 -13.05 -3.30
CA TYR A 120 -16.45 -13.24 -3.07
C TYR A 120 -16.88 -14.70 -3.03
N ARG A 121 -16.39 -15.52 -3.94
CA ARG A 121 -16.70 -16.96 -3.97
C ARG A 121 -16.15 -17.67 -2.74
N VAL A 122 -14.94 -17.30 -2.31
CA VAL A 122 -14.31 -17.85 -1.10
C VAL A 122 -15.09 -17.42 0.14
N ILE A 123 -15.46 -16.14 0.28
CA ILE A 123 -16.28 -15.66 1.40
C ILE A 123 -17.63 -16.36 1.42
N ALA A 124 -18.29 -16.52 0.26
CA ALA A 124 -19.55 -17.24 0.18
C ALA A 124 -19.41 -18.70 0.60
N TYR A 125 -18.33 -19.36 0.19
CA TYR A 125 -18.00 -20.73 0.60
C TYR A 125 -17.75 -20.84 2.11
N VAL A 126 -16.94 -19.95 2.69
CA VAL A 126 -16.64 -19.94 4.13
C VAL A 126 -17.91 -19.63 4.94
N LYS A 127 -18.68 -18.62 4.52
CA LYS A 127 -19.95 -18.24 5.18
C LYS A 127 -20.98 -19.36 5.13
N HIS A 128 -20.96 -20.22 4.11
CA HIS A 128 -21.82 -21.40 4.04
C HIS A 128 -21.46 -22.45 5.13
N HIS A 129 -20.22 -22.44 5.62
CA HIS A 129 -19.73 -23.37 6.65
C HIS A 129 -19.70 -22.77 8.06
N GLU A 130 -20.01 -21.47 8.21
CA GLU A 130 -20.06 -20.80 9.52
C GLU A 130 -21.51 -20.61 10.03
N PRO A 131 -21.89 -21.20 11.18
CA PRO A 131 -23.27 -21.17 11.70
C PRO A 131 -23.68 -19.87 12.41
N THR A 132 -22.85 -18.81 12.44
CA THR A 132 -23.02 -17.68 13.38
C THR A 132 -23.72 -16.43 12.81
N TYR A 133 -24.02 -16.34 11.50
CA TYR A 133 -24.60 -15.13 10.89
C TYR A 133 -26.14 -15.08 10.82
N THR A 134 -26.86 -15.77 11.70
CA THR A 134 -28.34 -15.74 11.74
C THR A 134 -28.93 -14.58 12.57
N ALA A 135 -28.12 -13.86 13.36
CA ALA A 135 -28.63 -12.76 14.18
C ALA A 135 -28.09 -11.43 13.68
N LEU A 136 -28.90 -10.71 12.88
CA LEU A 136 -29.03 -9.24 12.80
C LEU A 136 -29.84 -8.88 11.53
N VAL A 137 -31.05 -9.44 11.45
CA VAL A 137 -32.18 -8.85 10.71
C VAL A 137 -33.22 -8.46 11.75
#